data_AF-A0A849KS41-F1
#
_entry.id   AF-A0A849KS41-F1
#
_cell.length_a   1.000
_cell.length_b   1.000
_cell.length_c   1.000
_cell.angle_alpha   90.00
_cell.angle_beta   90.00
_cell.angle_gamma   90.00
#
_symmetry.space_group_name_H-M   'P 1'
#
loop_
_entity.id
_entity.type
_entity.pdbx_description
1 polymer ?
#
loop_
_entity_poly.entity_id
_entity_poly.type
_entity_poly.pdbx_seq_one_letter_code
_entity_poly.pdbx_strand_id
1 'polypeptide(L)' 'MSKPYKAAAKILGWRWEPAYDGYIHENRRNRPGTRPIDWDSYEVAEDAEEACFWDGIETEAQAMELVDAQR' A
#
# COMPACT_ATOMS: atom_id res chain seq x y z
N MET A 1 -11.87 -7.63 -11.89
CA MET A 1 -10.70 -8.44 -11.48
C MET A 1 -9.95 -7.64 -10.43
N SER A 2 -9.40 -8.25 -9.36
CA SER A 2 -8.48 -7.63 -8.34
C SER A 2 -8.54 -8.24 -6.93
N LYS A 3 -9.40 -9.24 -6.64
CA LYS A 3 -9.47 -9.86 -5.31
C LYS A 3 -8.09 -10.27 -4.71
N PRO A 4 -7.17 -10.93 -5.44
CA PRO A 4 -5.87 -11.29 -4.88
C PRO A 4 -5.01 -10.06 -4.54
N TYR A 5 -4.93 -9.06 -5.43
CA TYR A 5 -4.16 -7.85 -5.18
C TYR A 5 -4.70 -7.01 -4.03
N LYS A 6 -6.03 -6.96 -3.83
CA LYS A 6 -6.61 -6.26 -2.67
C LYS A 6 -6.19 -6.87 -1.34
N ALA A 7 -6.03 -8.19 -1.28
CA ALA A 7 -5.55 -8.86 -0.07
C ALA A 7 -4.06 -8.58 0.16
N ALA A 8 -3.24 -8.73 -0.89
CA ALA A 8 -1.80 -8.43 -0.85
C ALA A 8 -1.52 -6.96 -0.48
N ALA A 9 -2.16 -6.00 -1.17
CA ALA A 9 -2.05 -4.57 -0.90
C ALA A 9 -2.36 -4.26 0.58
N LYS A 10 -3.41 -4.87 1.14
CA LYS A 10 -3.77 -4.70 2.55
C LYS A 10 -2.69 -5.22 3.51
N ILE A 11 -2.03 -6.32 3.19
CA ILE A 11 -0.93 -6.91 4.00
C ILE A 11 0.29 -5.98 3.97
N LEU A 12 0.61 -5.46 2.79
CA LEU A 12 1.71 -4.50 2.57
C LEU A 12 1.45 -3.13 3.23
N GLY A 13 0.22 -2.87 3.69
CA GLY A 13 -0.16 -1.63 4.36
C GLY A 13 -0.78 -0.60 3.43
N TRP A 14 -1.15 -0.95 2.20
CA TRP A 14 -1.93 -0.07 1.33
C TRP A 14 -3.40 -0.02 1.76
N ARG A 15 -3.97 1.18 1.80
CA ARG A 15 -5.38 1.41 2.17
C ARG A 15 -6.07 2.24 1.10
N TRP A 16 -7.23 1.78 0.66
CA TRP A 16 -8.12 2.56 -0.20
C TRP A 16 -8.64 3.77 0.55
N GLU A 17 -8.48 4.96 -0.03
CA GLU A 17 -8.99 6.21 0.51
C GLU A 17 -9.93 6.88 -0.51
N PRO A 18 -11.25 6.87 -0.26
CA PRO A 18 -12.25 7.40 -1.20
C PRO A 18 -12.05 8.87 -1.55
N ALA A 19 -11.44 9.66 -0.65
CA ALA A 19 -11.17 11.08 -0.91
C ALA A 19 -10.19 11.31 -2.07
N TYR A 20 -9.41 10.29 -2.46
CA TYR A 20 -8.38 10.37 -3.50
C TYR A 20 -8.58 9.35 -4.62
N ASP A 21 -9.64 8.55 -4.56
CA ASP A 21 -9.91 7.47 -5.52
C ASP A 21 -8.69 6.56 -5.75
N GLY A 22 -7.94 6.24 -4.68
CA GLY A 22 -6.67 5.52 -4.77
C GLY A 22 -6.24 4.80 -3.49
N TYR A 23 -5.20 3.97 -3.60
CA TYR A 23 -4.52 3.31 -2.48
C TYR A 23 -3.33 4.12 -1.98
N ILE A 24 -3.20 4.25 -0.66
CA ILE A 24 -2.10 4.97 0.00
C ILE A 24 -1.37 4.03 0.97
N HIS A 25 -0.04 4.09 0.98
CA HIS A 25 0.80 3.26 1.86
C HIS A 25 0.81 3.75 3.34
N GLU A 26 0.41 2.88 4.27
CA GLU A 26 0.19 3.16 5.70
C GLU A 26 1.47 3.51 6.48
N ASN A 27 2.61 2.91 6.16
CA ASN A 27 3.91 3.29 6.76
C ASN A 27 4.28 4.76 6.54
N ARG A 28 3.80 5.39 5.45
CA ARG A 28 3.98 6.84 5.25
C ARG A 28 2.94 7.66 6.01
N ARG A 29 1.76 7.09 6.31
CA ARG A 29 0.65 7.75 7.02
C ARG A 29 0.97 8.04 8.49
N ASN A 30 1.73 7.14 9.14
CA ASN A 30 1.94 7.16 10.58
C ASN A 30 3.34 7.61 11.03
N ARG A 31 4.15 8.24 10.17
CA ARG A 31 5.47 8.71 10.59
C ARG A 31 5.32 9.84 11.62
N PRO A 32 5.82 9.71 12.86
CA PRO A 32 5.70 10.77 13.86
C PRO A 32 6.46 12.02 13.38
N GLY A 33 5.78 13.17 13.29
CA GLY A 33 6.38 14.42 12.82
C GLY A 33 6.29 14.68 11.31
N THR A 34 5.65 13.82 10.51
CA THR A 34 5.20 14.23 9.17
C THR A 34 3.99 15.16 9.29
N ARG A 35 4.04 16.27 8.55
CA ARG A 35 3.00 17.30 8.44
C ARG A 35 1.65 16.68 8.02
N PRO A 36 0.51 17.42 8.11
CA PRO A 36 -0.72 17.02 7.40
C PRO A 36 -0.35 16.58 6.00
N ILE A 37 -0.89 15.43 5.60
CA ILE A 37 -0.48 14.63 4.45
C ILE A 37 -0.04 15.56 3.30
N ASP A 38 1.27 15.64 3.07
CA ASP A 38 1.86 16.47 2.03
C ASP A 38 2.05 15.57 0.80
N TRP A 39 1.11 15.65 -0.13
CA TRP A 39 0.81 14.61 -1.10
C TRP A 39 1.88 14.42 -2.19
N ASP A 40 2.81 15.36 -2.35
CA ASP A 40 4.05 15.16 -3.14
C ASP A 40 5.00 14.12 -2.50
N SER A 41 4.77 13.77 -1.24
CA SER A 41 5.62 12.85 -0.45
C SER A 41 5.06 11.43 -0.34
N TYR A 42 3.81 11.20 -0.76
CA TYR A 42 3.13 9.92 -0.61
C TYR A 42 3.04 9.19 -1.94
N GLU A 43 3.27 7.89 -1.89
CA GLU A 43 3.04 6.98 -3.01
C GLU A 43 1.54 6.67 -3.05
N VAL A 44 0.90 7.07 -4.15
CA VAL A 44 -0.52 6.82 -4.43
C VAL A 44 -0.60 5.95 -5.67
N ALA A 45 -1.31 4.83 -5.55
CA ALA A 45 -1.62 3.94 -6.65
C ALA A 45 -3.11 4.06 -7.00
N GLU A 46 -3.45 4.04 -8.30
CA GLU A 46 -4.83 4.11 -8.79
C GLU A 46 -5.64 2.89 -8.34
N ASP A 47 -5.00 1.72 -8.24
CA ASP A 47 -5.64 0.50 -7.75
C ASP A 47 -4.72 -0.43 -6.94
N ALA A 48 -5.28 -1.54 -6.48
CA ALA A 48 -4.56 -2.51 -5.67
C ALA A 48 -3.51 -3.29 -6.46
N GLU A 49 -3.69 -3.45 -7.78
CA GLU A 49 -2.74 -4.14 -8.64
C GLU A 49 -1.50 -3.27 -8.85
N GLU A 50 -1.68 -1.98 -9.11
CA GLU A 50 -0.58 -1.01 -9.17
C GLU A 50 0.15 -0.90 -7.82
N ALA A 51 -0.58 -0.84 -6.71
CA ALA A 51 0.01 -0.83 -5.37
C ALA A 51 0.93 -2.05 -5.12
N CYS A 52 0.46 -3.24 -5.50
CA CYS A 52 1.28 -4.46 -5.38
C CYS A 52 2.45 -4.46 -6.38
N PHE A 53 2.26 -3.93 -7.59
CA PHE A 53 3.30 -3.80 -8.59
C PHE A 53 4.45 -2.90 -8.13
N TRP A 54 4.15 -1.78 -7.45
CA TRP A 54 5.18 -0.87 -6.92
C TRP A 54 6.06 -1.56 -5.87
N ASP A 55 5.48 -2.46 -5.08
CA ASP A 55 6.21 -3.29 -4.12
C ASP A 55 6.83 -4.57 -4.72
N GLY A 56 6.63 -4.82 -6.03
CA GLY A 56 7.15 -6.01 -6.72
C GLY A 56 6.46 -7.32 -6.32
N ILE A 57 5.19 -7.26 -5.96
CA ILE A 57 4.41 -8.37 -5.42
C ILE A 57 3.25 -8.73 -6.36
N GLU A 58 3.06 -10.02 -6.63
CA GLU A 58 1.96 -10.53 -7.47
C GLU A 58 0.94 -11.33 -6.67
N THR A 59 1.29 -11.77 -5.46
CA THR A 59 0.48 -12.70 -4.66
C THR A 59 0.43 -12.34 -3.17
N GLU A 60 -0.62 -12.82 -2.50
CA GLU A 60 -0.79 -12.69 -1.04
C GLU A 60 0.35 -13.36 -0.25
N ALA A 61 0.86 -14.50 -0.73
CA ALA A 61 1.95 -15.23 -0.09
C ALA A 61 3.24 -14.40 -0.08
N GLN A 62 3.59 -13.79 -1.22
CA GLN A 62 4.76 -12.90 -1.33
C GLN A 62 4.63 -11.67 -0.42
N ALA A 63 3.42 -11.09 -0.31
CA ALA A 63 3.18 -9.97 0.60
C ALA A 63 3.44 -10.36 2.08
N MET A 64 2.98 -11.54 2.49
CA MET A 64 3.23 -12.04 3.86
C MET A 64 4.72 -12.28 4.12
N GLU A 65 5.43 -12.91 3.18
CA GLU A 65 6.88 -13.15 3.30
C GLU A 65 7.66 -11.84 3.47
N LEU A 66 7.30 -10.79 2.73
CA LEU A 66 7.96 -9.48 2.84
C LEU A 66 7.75 -8.84 4.21
N VAL A 67 6.53 -8.87 4.74
CA VAL A 67 6.21 -8.32 6.07
C VAL A 67 6.92 -9.10 7.17
N ASP A 68 6.95 -10.44 7.08
CA ASP A 68 7.65 -11.28 8.06
C ASP A 68 9.17 -11.07 8.01
N ALA A 69 9.77 -10.83 6.83
CA ALA A 69 11.19 -10.51 6.70
C ALA A 69 11.61 -9.16 7.32
N GLN A 70 10.65 -8.26 7.56
CA GLN A 70 10.88 -6.94 8.16
C GLN A 70 10.68 -6.92 9.70
N ARG A 71 10.31 -8.05 10.32
CA ARG A 71 10.14 -8.21 11.77
C ARG A 71 11.41 -8.69 12.45
#